data_AF-A0A7X4E139-F1
#
_entry.id   AF-A0A7X4E139-F1
#
_cell.length_a   1.000
_cell.length_b   1.000
_cell.length_c   1.000
_cell.angle_alpha   90.00
_cell.angle_beta   90.00
_cell.angle_gamma   90.00
#
_symmetry.space_group_name_H-M   'P 1'
#
loop_
_entity.id
_entity.type
_entity.pdbx_description
1 polymer ?
#
loop_
_entity_poly.entity_id
_entity_poly.type
_entity_poly.pdbx_seq_one_letter_code
_entity_poly.pdbx_strand_id
1 'polypeptide(L)'
;MRPLLIPCVIAVALAAFLLDSGVRGTPGAFWTFIAAAAGILVWTGWLYASRRERGEELRLEVAIRTPHWMQTLAQGALLVWWGTFVDMVHLWAPMILAQLLLAVAVEGLFAWTRRGRYAIGLGVVPVIFSVNLFLWFTGPWFFFQFAMVVLVYAGKEFIRWQLDGRSRHIFNPSALALSVASVALILTGSTEITLGIEIAQSQFIPPQMFLVIFLAAIPAQLLFGVAMMTLPAVLTILGFGLIYQSVTGIYFFYDAYIPVSVFLGLHLLFTDPATSPRSDGGRIMFGLIYGTGVVASAAMLDAIGAPNFYDKLLPVPILNILAPRLDRAANFLGEKVPVLIGRLQNPGGARRRVATVAVWATTFTAMSFAGGVGDNHPGQYYPFWRGACEAGNDRACNYSGVMLQNLC
;
A
#
# COMPACT_ATOMS: atom_id res chain seq x y z
N MET A 1 24.14 -25.57 -6.08
CA MET A 1 22.88 -26.34 -5.92
C MET A 1 22.22 -26.15 -4.55
N ARG A 2 22.97 -26.09 -3.43
CA ARG A 2 22.45 -25.84 -2.06
C ARG A 2 21.39 -24.72 -1.92
N PRO A 3 21.42 -23.61 -2.68
CA PRO A 3 20.39 -22.56 -2.56
C PRO A 3 18.96 -23.05 -2.86
N LEU A 4 18.79 -24.10 -3.67
CA LEU A 4 17.48 -24.66 -4.02
C LEU A 4 16.82 -25.44 -2.87
N LEU A 5 17.51 -25.67 -1.75
CA LEU A 5 16.87 -26.22 -0.55
C LEU A 5 15.85 -25.27 0.04
N ILE A 6 16.04 -23.95 -0.10
CA ILE A 6 15.13 -22.92 0.43
C ILE A 6 13.71 -23.11 -0.14
N PRO A 7 13.49 -23.09 -1.47
CA PRO A 7 12.14 -23.31 -2.01
C PRO A 7 11.58 -24.69 -1.68
N CYS A 8 12.40 -25.75 -1.57
CA CYS A 8 11.92 -27.07 -1.14
C CYS A 8 11.37 -27.06 0.30
N VAL A 9 12.11 -26.47 1.24
CA VAL A 9 11.67 -26.35 2.65
C VAL A 9 10.41 -25.50 2.74
N ILE A 10 10.33 -24.41 1.96
CA ILE A 10 9.13 -23.58 1.88
C ILE A 10 7.94 -24.36 1.33
N ALA A 11 8.11 -25.17 0.29
CA ALA A 11 7.03 -25.99 -0.25
C ALA A 11 6.49 -26.98 0.79
N VAL A 12 7.37 -27.60 1.58
CA VAL A 12 6.97 -28.46 2.70
C VAL A 12 6.24 -27.66 3.79
N ALA A 13 6.75 -26.47 4.15
CA ALA A 13 6.11 -25.61 5.13
C ALA A 13 4.71 -25.16 4.67
N LEU A 14 4.53 -24.82 3.40
CA LEU A 14 3.22 -24.51 2.82
C LEU A 14 2.31 -25.75 2.81
N ALA A 15 2.83 -26.93 2.48
CA ALA A 15 2.04 -28.17 2.56
C ALA A 15 1.59 -28.48 4.00
N ALA A 16 2.36 -28.10 5.01
CA ALA A 16 1.98 -28.29 6.41
C ALA A 16 0.73 -27.47 6.81
N PHE A 17 0.41 -26.37 6.12
CA PHE A 17 -0.85 -25.64 6.33
C PHE A 17 -2.09 -26.46 5.97
N LEU A 18 -1.98 -27.54 5.20
CA LEU A 18 -3.09 -28.46 4.95
C LEU A 18 -3.54 -29.20 6.22
N LEU A 19 -2.70 -29.18 7.27
CA LEU A 19 -3.04 -29.71 8.58
C LEU A 19 -3.97 -28.77 9.35
N ASP A 20 -3.96 -27.47 9.05
CA ASP A 20 -4.86 -26.48 9.65
C ASP A 20 -6.32 -26.73 9.25
N SER A 21 -7.22 -26.69 10.24
CA SER A 21 -8.64 -26.98 10.02
C SER A 21 -9.33 -25.91 9.17
N GLY A 22 -8.91 -24.64 9.26
CA GLY A 22 -9.44 -23.54 8.46
C GLY A 22 -9.09 -23.69 6.98
N VAL A 23 -7.83 -24.03 6.69
CA VAL A 23 -7.38 -24.32 5.31
C VAL A 23 -8.05 -25.58 4.77
N ARG A 24 -8.08 -26.66 5.56
CA ARG A 24 -8.67 -27.94 5.13
C ARG A 24 -10.18 -27.87 4.90
N GLY A 25 -10.88 -27.08 5.72
CA GLY A 25 -12.32 -26.87 5.61
C GLY A 25 -12.73 -25.96 4.46
N THR A 26 -11.79 -25.27 3.82
CA THR A 26 -12.07 -24.28 2.77
C THR A 26 -11.50 -24.74 1.42
N PRO A 27 -12.32 -25.22 0.48
CA PRO A 27 -11.83 -25.80 -0.78
C PRO A 27 -10.89 -24.89 -1.58
N GLY A 28 -11.21 -23.59 -1.66
CA GLY A 28 -10.38 -22.59 -2.35
C GLY A 28 -8.98 -22.48 -1.75
N ALA A 29 -8.88 -22.32 -0.43
CA ALA A 29 -7.60 -22.29 0.27
C ALA A 29 -6.86 -23.63 0.14
N PHE A 30 -7.52 -24.76 0.39
CA PHE A 30 -6.93 -26.10 0.31
C PHE A 30 -6.19 -26.34 -1.01
N TRP A 31 -6.86 -26.12 -2.15
CA TRP A 31 -6.26 -26.29 -3.46
C TRP A 31 -5.18 -25.25 -3.76
N THR A 32 -5.30 -24.04 -3.22
CA THR A 32 -4.28 -22.99 -3.34
C THR A 32 -2.95 -23.44 -2.73
N PHE A 33 -2.98 -24.00 -1.51
CA PHE A 33 -1.77 -24.47 -0.83
C PHE A 33 -1.13 -25.67 -1.53
N ILE A 34 -1.94 -26.62 -2.03
CA ILE A 34 -1.44 -27.75 -2.84
C ILE A 34 -0.77 -27.24 -4.11
N ALA A 35 -1.47 -26.38 -4.87
CA ALA A 35 -0.97 -25.84 -6.13
C ALA A 35 0.33 -25.04 -5.93
N ALA A 36 0.41 -24.23 -4.87
CA ALA A 36 1.60 -23.48 -4.55
C ALA A 36 2.79 -24.37 -4.20
N ALA A 37 2.61 -25.36 -3.32
CA ALA A 37 3.66 -26.29 -2.94
C ALA A 37 4.16 -27.11 -4.16
N ALA A 38 3.23 -27.67 -4.94
CA ALA A 38 3.54 -28.42 -6.15
C ALA A 38 4.25 -27.53 -7.19
N GLY A 39 3.74 -26.32 -7.43
CA GLY A 39 4.32 -25.37 -8.38
C GLY A 39 5.75 -24.95 -8.01
N ILE A 40 6.01 -24.70 -6.71
CA ILE A 40 7.36 -24.40 -6.22
C ILE A 40 8.30 -25.59 -6.45
N LEU A 41 7.87 -26.82 -6.15
CA LEU A 41 8.69 -28.02 -6.34
C LEU A 41 8.99 -28.28 -7.83
N VAL A 42 7.98 -28.17 -8.70
CA VAL A 42 8.13 -28.34 -10.14
C VAL A 42 9.10 -27.32 -10.71
N TRP A 43 8.95 -26.04 -10.35
CA TRP A 43 9.85 -24.98 -10.81
C TRP A 43 11.27 -25.20 -10.26
N THR A 44 11.40 -25.59 -8.99
CA THR A 44 12.71 -25.87 -8.39
C THR A 44 13.41 -27.04 -9.09
N GLY A 45 12.69 -28.12 -9.41
CA GLY A 45 13.19 -29.27 -10.14
C GLY A 45 13.63 -28.92 -11.56
N TRP A 46 12.81 -28.14 -12.28
CA TRP A 46 13.15 -27.64 -13.61
C TRP A 46 14.40 -26.75 -13.58
N LEU A 47 14.48 -25.82 -12.63
CA LEU A 47 15.63 -24.91 -12.49
C LEU A 47 16.91 -25.67 -12.13
N TYR A 48 16.80 -26.70 -11.28
CA TYR A 48 17.91 -27.61 -10.98
C TYR A 48 18.42 -28.32 -12.23
N ALA A 49 17.52 -28.96 -12.99
CA ALA A 49 17.87 -29.69 -14.21
C ALA A 49 18.53 -28.76 -15.24
N SER A 50 17.91 -27.61 -15.52
CA SER A 50 18.41 -26.64 -16.50
C SER A 50 19.79 -26.08 -16.15
N ARG A 51 20.06 -25.80 -14.87
CA ARG A 51 21.37 -25.27 -14.43
C ARG A 51 22.45 -26.35 -14.39
N ARG A 52 22.07 -27.59 -14.05
CA ARG A 52 22.97 -28.75 -14.09
C ARG A 52 23.49 -29.00 -15.49
N GLU A 53 22.63 -28.99 -16.50
CA GLU A 53 22.99 -29.18 -17.90
C GLU A 53 23.98 -28.11 -18.39
N ARG A 54 23.85 -26.88 -17.90
CA ARG A 54 24.71 -25.75 -18.30
C ARG A 54 25.99 -25.60 -17.46
N GLY A 55 26.16 -26.41 -16.41
CA GLY A 55 27.29 -26.27 -15.47
C GLY A 55 27.31 -24.94 -14.71
N GLU A 56 26.17 -24.25 -14.62
CA GLU A 56 26.08 -22.91 -14.02
C GLU A 56 25.69 -22.98 -12.54
N GLU A 57 26.40 -22.22 -11.69
CA GLU A 57 26.09 -22.17 -10.27
C GLU A 57 25.08 -21.07 -9.92
N LEU A 58 24.13 -21.42 -9.06
CA LEU A 58 23.22 -20.46 -8.42
C LEU A 58 23.86 -19.83 -7.20
N ARG A 59 23.79 -18.50 -7.10
CA ARG A 59 24.32 -17.71 -5.99
C ARG A 59 23.22 -17.24 -5.06
N LEU A 60 23.49 -17.31 -3.76
CA LEU A 60 22.66 -16.75 -2.71
C LEU A 60 23.48 -15.68 -1.97
N GLU A 61 22.94 -14.47 -1.89
CA GLU A 61 23.56 -13.32 -1.25
C GLU A 61 22.62 -12.80 -0.16
N VAL A 62 23.16 -12.27 0.94
CA VAL A 62 22.34 -11.61 1.97
C VAL A 62 22.34 -10.10 1.71
N ALA A 63 21.14 -9.51 1.62
CA ALA A 63 20.98 -8.08 1.37
C ALA A 63 20.08 -7.41 2.41
N ILE A 64 20.72 -6.79 3.41
CA ILE A 64 20.03 -5.94 4.39
C ILE A 64 20.05 -4.51 3.87
N ARG A 65 18.87 -3.95 3.62
CA ARG A 65 18.72 -2.58 3.13
C ARG A 65 17.90 -1.75 4.10
N THR A 66 18.34 -0.52 4.34
CA THR A 66 17.68 0.41 5.28
C THR A 66 16.18 0.59 5.02
N PRO A 67 15.73 0.76 3.76
CA PRO A 67 14.30 0.90 3.49
C PRO A 67 13.48 -0.33 3.93
N HIS A 68 14.02 -1.53 3.75
CA HIS A 68 13.26 -2.77 3.97
C HIS A 68 12.97 -3.02 5.45
N TRP A 69 13.98 -2.91 6.32
CA TRP A 69 13.75 -3.15 7.76
C TRP A 69 12.93 -2.01 8.38
N MET A 70 13.12 -0.78 7.92
CA MET A 70 12.34 0.35 8.41
C MET A 70 10.85 0.21 8.08
N GLN A 71 10.53 -0.13 6.82
CA GLN A 71 9.15 -0.38 6.41
C GLN A 71 8.57 -1.61 7.12
N THR A 72 9.37 -2.65 7.36
CA THR A 72 8.95 -3.84 8.11
C THR A 72 8.50 -3.45 9.52
N LEU A 73 9.27 -2.62 10.23
CA LEU A 73 8.90 -2.15 11.56
C LEU A 73 7.65 -1.26 11.51
N ALA A 74 7.58 -0.32 10.58
CA ALA A 74 6.45 0.59 10.48
C ALA A 74 5.12 -0.14 10.20
N GLN A 75 5.10 -1.01 9.19
CA GLN A 75 3.89 -1.76 8.83
C GLN A 75 3.60 -2.89 9.81
N GLY A 76 4.64 -3.52 10.37
CA GLY A 76 4.49 -4.53 11.42
C GLY A 76 3.88 -3.94 12.70
N ALA A 77 4.32 -2.75 13.12
CA ALA A 77 3.73 -2.04 14.25
C ALA A 77 2.24 -1.76 14.03
N LEU A 78 1.85 -1.39 12.80
CA LEU A 78 0.44 -1.16 12.47
C LEU A 78 -0.38 -2.44 12.41
N LEU A 79 0.13 -3.53 11.85
CA LEU A 79 -0.56 -4.82 11.87
C LEU A 79 -0.77 -5.32 13.30
N VAL A 80 0.25 -5.17 14.17
CA VAL A 80 0.14 -5.52 15.58
C VAL A 80 -0.87 -4.62 16.29
N TRP A 81 -0.77 -3.30 16.14
CA TRP A 81 -1.68 -2.35 16.76
C TRP A 81 -3.13 -2.54 16.29
N TRP A 82 -3.34 -2.75 14.99
CA TRP A 82 -4.68 -3.03 14.48
C TRP A 82 -5.21 -4.37 15.00
N GLY A 83 -4.37 -5.40 15.03
CA GLY A 83 -4.75 -6.72 15.53
C GLY A 83 -5.15 -6.73 16.99
N THR A 84 -4.49 -5.96 17.85
CA THR A 84 -4.85 -5.90 19.28
C THR A 84 -6.29 -5.47 19.57
N PHE A 85 -6.97 -4.83 18.61
CA PHE A 85 -8.37 -4.41 18.73
C PHE A 85 -9.32 -5.12 17.76
N VAL A 86 -8.79 -5.89 16.80
CA VAL A 86 -9.57 -6.49 15.72
C VAL A 86 -9.16 -7.95 15.53
N ASP A 87 -9.97 -8.86 16.07
CA ASP A 87 -9.72 -10.31 16.07
C ASP A 87 -9.47 -10.87 14.67
N MET A 88 -10.14 -10.31 13.65
CA MET A 88 -9.97 -10.69 12.25
C MET A 88 -8.49 -10.69 11.82
N VAL A 89 -7.69 -9.75 12.31
CA VAL A 89 -6.26 -9.63 11.96
C VAL A 89 -5.45 -10.75 12.61
N HIS A 90 -5.74 -11.09 13.87
CA HIS A 90 -5.08 -12.18 14.59
C HIS A 90 -5.39 -13.53 13.96
N LEU A 91 -6.65 -13.76 13.62
CA LEU A 91 -7.10 -14.96 12.92
C LEU A 91 -6.49 -15.08 11.51
N TRP A 92 -6.20 -13.95 10.86
CA TRP A 92 -5.55 -13.91 9.54
C TRP A 92 -4.02 -14.07 9.59
N ALA A 93 -3.37 -13.95 10.76
CA ALA A 93 -1.92 -13.99 10.88
C ALA A 93 -1.25 -15.24 10.24
N PRO A 94 -1.81 -16.47 10.35
CA PRO A 94 -1.27 -17.64 9.64
C PRO A 94 -1.28 -17.46 8.12
N MET A 95 -2.28 -16.79 7.55
CA MET A 95 -2.36 -16.52 6.11
C MET A 95 -1.32 -15.49 5.66
N ILE A 96 -0.97 -14.53 6.52
CA ILE A 96 0.14 -13.61 6.27
C ILE A 96 1.48 -14.38 6.25
N LEU A 97 1.68 -15.31 7.19
CA LEU A 97 2.86 -16.17 7.21
C LEU A 97 2.98 -17.02 5.94
N ALA A 98 1.88 -17.61 5.48
CA ALA A 98 1.85 -18.36 4.23
C ALA A 98 2.23 -17.50 3.01
N GLN A 99 1.74 -16.25 2.96
CA GLN A 99 2.13 -15.30 1.91
C GLN A 99 3.62 -14.93 1.97
N LEU A 100 4.19 -14.77 3.17
CA LEU A 100 5.64 -14.51 3.35
C LEU A 100 6.49 -15.67 2.86
N LEU A 101 6.09 -16.91 3.19
CA LEU A 101 6.76 -18.12 2.71
C LEU A 101 6.75 -18.18 1.18
N LEU A 102 5.56 -18.03 0.58
CA LEU A 102 5.42 -17.99 -0.87
C LEU A 102 6.26 -16.88 -1.50
N ALA A 103 6.27 -15.69 -0.91
CA ALA A 103 7.03 -14.54 -1.39
C ALA A 103 8.53 -14.82 -1.48
N VAL A 104 9.12 -15.42 -0.44
CA VAL A 104 10.54 -15.80 -0.44
C VAL A 104 10.84 -16.82 -1.54
N ALA A 105 10.00 -17.85 -1.68
CA ALA A 105 10.19 -18.86 -2.71
C ALA A 105 10.09 -18.28 -4.13
N VAL A 106 9.04 -17.52 -4.40
CA VAL A 106 8.75 -16.97 -5.73
C VAL A 106 9.77 -15.88 -6.11
N GLU A 107 10.14 -14.99 -5.19
CA GLU A 107 11.18 -13.99 -5.45
C GLU A 107 12.52 -14.67 -5.78
N GLY A 108 12.89 -15.69 -5.00
CA GLY A 108 14.10 -16.47 -5.22
C GLY A 108 14.09 -17.18 -6.57
N LEU A 109 13.01 -17.90 -6.87
CA LEU A 109 12.85 -18.65 -8.12
C LEU A 109 12.89 -17.74 -9.35
N PHE A 110 12.23 -16.58 -9.33
CA PHE A 110 12.34 -15.59 -10.40
C PHE A 110 13.77 -15.06 -10.55
N ALA A 111 14.40 -14.65 -9.44
CA ALA A 111 15.74 -14.08 -9.44
C ALA A 111 16.80 -15.07 -9.94
N TRP A 112 16.76 -16.33 -9.47
CA TRP A 112 17.65 -17.38 -9.95
C TRP A 112 17.38 -17.76 -11.40
N THR A 113 16.11 -17.88 -11.80
CA THR A 113 15.76 -18.21 -13.20
C THR A 113 16.34 -17.16 -14.15
N ARG A 114 16.17 -15.87 -13.83
CA ARG A 114 16.60 -14.78 -14.71
C ARG A 114 18.08 -14.42 -14.61
N ARG A 115 18.64 -14.36 -13.40
CA ARG A 115 19.96 -13.75 -13.14
C ARG A 115 20.98 -14.71 -12.54
N GLY A 116 20.58 -15.94 -12.17
CA GLY A 116 21.44 -16.91 -11.47
C GLY A 116 21.82 -16.49 -10.05
N ARG A 117 21.31 -15.37 -9.54
CA ARG A 117 21.60 -14.83 -8.20
C ARG A 117 20.34 -14.36 -7.51
N TYR A 118 20.20 -14.70 -6.24
CA TYR A 118 19.13 -14.21 -5.37
C TYR A 118 19.74 -13.51 -4.14
N ALA A 119 19.28 -12.30 -3.88
CA ALA A 119 19.67 -11.52 -2.72
C ALA A 119 18.57 -11.60 -1.66
N ILE A 120 18.67 -12.57 -0.75
CA ILE A 120 17.70 -12.78 0.31
C ILE A 120 17.81 -11.66 1.36
N GLY A 121 16.68 -11.18 1.84
CA GLY A 121 16.63 -10.15 2.88
C GLY A 121 15.21 -9.78 3.24
N LEU A 122 15.06 -8.73 4.04
CA LEU A 122 13.76 -8.28 4.54
C LEU A 122 12.87 -7.61 3.47
N GLY A 123 13.28 -7.57 2.20
CA GLY A 123 12.52 -6.89 1.15
C GLY A 123 11.14 -7.50 0.86
N VAL A 124 10.92 -8.75 1.25
CA VAL A 124 9.62 -9.42 1.10
C VAL A 124 8.61 -9.01 2.15
N VAL A 125 9.07 -8.78 3.38
CA VAL A 125 8.21 -8.57 4.55
C VAL A 125 7.33 -7.33 4.42
N PRO A 126 7.87 -6.12 4.12
CA PRO A 126 7.03 -4.94 4.02
C PRO A 126 6.12 -4.99 2.79
N VAL A 127 6.49 -5.73 1.75
CA VAL A 127 5.61 -5.87 0.58
C VAL A 127 4.37 -6.69 0.94
N ILE A 128 4.55 -7.81 1.65
CA ILE A 128 3.43 -8.64 2.11
C ILE A 128 2.61 -7.93 3.19
N PHE A 129 3.25 -7.26 4.15
CA PHE A 129 2.54 -6.47 5.15
C PHE A 129 1.72 -5.35 4.49
N SER A 130 2.29 -4.67 3.49
CA SER A 130 1.57 -3.68 2.71
C SER A 130 0.34 -4.26 2.02
N VAL A 131 0.45 -5.39 1.31
CA VAL A 131 -0.72 -6.03 0.69
C VAL A 131 -1.81 -6.33 1.74
N ASN A 132 -1.40 -6.87 2.88
CA ASN A 132 -2.33 -7.24 3.96
C ASN A 132 -2.84 -6.05 4.78
N LEU A 133 -2.37 -4.84 4.55
CA LEU A 133 -2.97 -3.63 5.13
C LEU A 133 -4.10 -3.07 4.27
N PHE A 134 -4.31 -3.59 3.06
CA PHE A 134 -5.27 -3.01 2.10
C PHE A 134 -6.27 -4.00 1.51
N LEU A 135 -5.91 -5.27 1.29
CA LEU A 135 -6.79 -6.21 0.61
C LEU A 135 -6.51 -7.66 0.97
N TRP A 136 -7.55 -8.37 1.41
CA TRP A 136 -7.55 -9.82 1.59
C TRP A 136 -8.65 -10.45 0.73
N PHE A 137 -8.34 -11.53 0.03
CA PHE A 137 -9.37 -12.38 -0.58
C PHE A 137 -9.95 -13.34 0.46
N THR A 138 -11.26 -13.58 0.39
CA THR A 138 -11.93 -14.55 1.26
C THR A 138 -11.43 -15.97 1.02
N GLY A 139 -11.69 -16.87 1.97
CA GLY A 139 -11.21 -18.26 1.93
C GLY A 139 -11.46 -19.00 0.60
N PRO A 140 -12.68 -18.98 0.03
CA PRO A 140 -12.96 -19.62 -1.26
C PRO A 140 -12.16 -19.04 -2.43
N TRP A 141 -11.75 -17.78 -2.33
CA TRP A 141 -11.05 -17.02 -3.37
C TRP A 141 -9.57 -16.78 -3.06
N PHE A 142 -9.04 -17.48 -2.05
CA PHE A 142 -7.68 -17.26 -1.52
C PHE A 142 -6.57 -17.46 -2.56
N PHE A 143 -6.82 -18.21 -3.64
CA PHE A 143 -5.87 -18.33 -4.74
C PHE A 143 -5.49 -16.98 -5.36
N PHE A 144 -6.39 -15.99 -5.35
CA PHE A 144 -6.06 -14.64 -5.80
C PHE A 144 -5.08 -13.94 -4.86
N GLN A 145 -5.11 -14.24 -3.55
CA GLN A 145 -4.11 -13.73 -2.61
C GLN A 145 -2.71 -14.21 -3.00
N PHE A 146 -2.56 -15.50 -3.32
CA PHE A 146 -1.29 -16.05 -3.78
C PHE A 146 -0.90 -15.56 -5.18
N ALA A 147 -1.87 -15.40 -6.08
CA ALA A 147 -1.64 -14.82 -7.39
C ALA A 147 -1.12 -13.38 -7.29
N MET A 148 -1.63 -12.57 -6.36
CA MET A 148 -1.10 -11.24 -6.08
C MET A 148 0.37 -11.31 -5.64
N VAL A 149 0.74 -12.22 -4.74
CA VAL A 149 2.15 -12.41 -4.33
C VAL A 149 3.03 -12.75 -5.53
N VAL A 150 2.58 -13.63 -6.43
CA VAL A 150 3.32 -13.93 -7.67
C VAL A 150 3.44 -12.69 -8.55
N LEU A 151 2.34 -11.94 -8.74
CA LEU A 151 2.31 -10.72 -9.54
C LEU A 151 3.27 -9.64 -9.00
N VAL A 152 3.33 -9.46 -7.67
CA VAL A 152 4.28 -8.57 -6.99
C VAL A 152 5.71 -8.84 -7.46
N TYR A 153 6.17 -10.10 -7.35
CA TYR A 153 7.57 -10.43 -7.63
C TYR A 153 7.86 -10.59 -9.12
N ALA A 154 6.87 -11.03 -9.91
CA ALA A 154 6.95 -10.99 -11.37
C ALA A 154 7.10 -9.54 -11.85
N GLY A 155 6.27 -8.61 -11.37
CA GLY A 155 6.36 -7.19 -11.69
C GLY A 155 7.71 -6.59 -11.28
N LYS A 156 8.16 -6.85 -10.05
CA LYS A 156 9.46 -6.39 -9.53
C LYS A 156 10.64 -6.92 -10.36
N GLU A 157 10.57 -8.18 -10.80
CA GLU A 157 11.66 -8.78 -11.56
C GLU A 157 11.60 -8.34 -13.03
N PHE A 158 10.46 -8.41 -13.70
CA PHE A 158 10.34 -8.22 -15.16
C PHE A 158 10.05 -6.78 -15.60
N ILE A 159 9.29 -6.00 -14.82
CA ILE A 159 8.90 -4.65 -15.22
C ILE A 159 9.89 -3.63 -14.67
N ARG A 160 10.93 -3.39 -15.46
CA ARG A 160 12.09 -2.59 -15.08
C ARG A 160 12.50 -1.64 -16.21
N TRP A 161 13.01 -0.48 -15.85
CA TRP A 161 13.69 0.44 -16.77
C TRP A 161 15.18 0.52 -16.50
N GLN A 162 15.90 1.15 -17.42
CA GLN A 162 17.27 1.62 -17.20
C GLN A 162 17.22 3.11 -16.88
N LEU A 163 17.61 3.47 -15.66
CA LEU A 163 17.67 4.85 -15.20
C LEU A 163 19.05 5.09 -14.56
N ASP A 164 19.78 6.07 -15.08
CA ASP A 164 21.16 6.41 -14.66
C ASP A 164 22.11 5.19 -14.72
N GLY A 165 22.03 4.41 -15.80
CA GLY A 165 22.85 3.20 -15.99
C GLY A 165 22.54 2.04 -15.02
N ARG A 166 21.46 2.14 -14.23
CA ARG A 166 21.04 1.09 -13.28
C ARG A 166 19.65 0.56 -13.63
N SER A 167 19.51 -0.77 -13.62
CA SER A 167 18.21 -1.43 -13.78
C SER A 167 17.39 -1.38 -12.50
N ARG A 168 16.21 -0.77 -12.56
CA ARG A 168 15.30 -0.60 -11.41
C ARG A 168 13.88 -0.99 -11.79
N HIS A 169 13.12 -1.51 -10.85
CA HIS A 169 11.68 -1.70 -11.05
C HIS A 169 11.00 -0.34 -11.16
N ILE A 170 9.93 -0.30 -11.95
CA ILE A 170 9.17 0.93 -12.20
C ILE A 170 8.18 1.15 -11.04
N PHE A 171 7.41 0.12 -10.72
CA PHE A 171 6.29 0.20 -9.80
C PHE A 171 6.67 -0.18 -8.38
N ASN A 172 6.02 0.45 -7.40
CA ASN A 172 6.00 -0.10 -6.05
C ASN A 172 5.38 -1.51 -6.14
N PRO A 173 6.07 -2.56 -5.65
CA PRO A 173 5.61 -3.94 -5.84
C PRO A 173 4.22 -4.23 -5.26
N SER A 174 3.92 -3.79 -4.02
CA SER A 174 2.60 -4.04 -3.43
C SER A 174 1.53 -3.19 -4.09
N ALA A 175 1.84 -1.91 -4.40
CA ALA A 175 0.89 -1.03 -5.07
C ALA A 175 0.50 -1.56 -6.45
N LEU A 176 1.43 -2.08 -7.25
CA LEU A 176 1.11 -2.67 -8.54
C LEU A 176 0.08 -3.80 -8.42
N ALA A 177 0.34 -4.77 -7.52
CA ALA A 177 -0.56 -5.90 -7.35
C ALA A 177 -1.92 -5.47 -6.81
N LEU A 178 -1.94 -4.55 -5.83
CA LEU A 178 -3.16 -3.97 -5.29
C LEU A 178 -3.97 -3.26 -6.38
N SER A 179 -3.36 -2.39 -7.18
CA SER A 179 -4.09 -1.68 -8.24
C SER A 179 -4.61 -2.62 -9.33
N VAL A 180 -3.84 -3.65 -9.72
CA VAL A 180 -4.31 -4.65 -10.69
C VAL A 180 -5.50 -5.43 -10.14
N ALA A 181 -5.43 -5.88 -8.88
CA ALA A 181 -6.54 -6.55 -8.22
C ALA A 181 -7.76 -5.62 -8.11
N SER A 182 -7.56 -4.36 -7.70
CA SER A 182 -8.62 -3.35 -7.61
C SER A 182 -9.32 -3.14 -8.96
N VAL A 183 -8.57 -2.92 -10.04
CA VAL A 183 -9.14 -2.74 -11.38
C VAL A 183 -9.92 -3.99 -11.82
N ALA A 184 -9.37 -5.18 -11.58
CA ALA A 184 -10.07 -6.43 -11.90
C ALA A 184 -11.41 -6.52 -11.13
N LEU A 185 -11.40 -6.31 -9.81
CA LEU A 185 -12.59 -6.38 -8.96
C LEU A 185 -13.65 -5.33 -9.34
N ILE A 186 -13.23 -4.11 -9.68
CA ILE A 186 -14.14 -3.05 -10.14
C ILE A 186 -14.78 -3.44 -11.47
N LEU A 187 -13.99 -3.94 -12.43
CA LEU A 187 -14.49 -4.29 -13.76
C LEU A 187 -15.41 -5.52 -13.74
N THR A 188 -15.18 -6.47 -12.82
CA THR A 188 -16.02 -7.66 -12.68
C THR A 188 -17.19 -7.46 -11.72
N GLY A 189 -17.23 -6.34 -10.99
CA GLY A 189 -18.25 -6.08 -9.97
C GLY A 189 -18.22 -7.10 -8.84
N SER A 190 -17.04 -7.63 -8.49
CA SER A 190 -16.92 -8.77 -7.55
C SER A 190 -16.15 -8.42 -6.27
N THR A 191 -16.29 -7.19 -5.75
CA THR A 191 -15.61 -6.74 -4.52
C THR A 191 -15.94 -7.62 -3.30
N GLU A 192 -17.13 -8.19 -3.24
CA GLU A 192 -17.65 -9.06 -2.17
C GLU A 192 -16.85 -10.35 -1.96
N ILE A 193 -16.00 -10.75 -2.92
CA ILE A 193 -15.09 -11.89 -2.74
C ILE A 193 -13.87 -11.54 -1.86
N THR A 194 -13.77 -10.28 -1.43
CA THR A 194 -12.68 -9.73 -0.62
C THR A 194 -13.19 -9.19 0.71
N LEU A 195 -12.27 -9.00 1.65
CA LEU A 195 -12.52 -8.30 2.91
C LEU A 195 -12.08 -6.83 2.85
N GLY A 196 -11.99 -6.23 1.65
CA GLY A 196 -11.41 -4.90 1.47
C GLY A 196 -12.18 -3.78 2.18
N ILE A 197 -13.51 -3.89 2.22
CA ILE A 197 -14.38 -2.92 2.90
C ILE A 197 -14.21 -3.06 4.42
N GLU A 198 -14.23 -4.29 4.92
CA GLU A 198 -14.08 -4.66 6.32
C GLU A 198 -12.71 -4.22 6.85
N ILE A 199 -11.65 -4.39 6.06
CA ILE A 199 -10.31 -3.88 6.38
C ILE A 199 -10.34 -2.35 6.48
N ALA A 200 -10.90 -1.66 5.49
CA ALA A 200 -10.92 -0.20 5.47
C ALA A 200 -11.74 0.40 6.63
N GLN A 201 -12.84 -0.25 7.02
CA GLN A 201 -13.71 0.18 8.12
C GLN A 201 -13.11 -0.18 9.49
N SER A 202 -12.59 -1.40 9.66
CA SER A 202 -12.04 -1.85 10.95
C SER A 202 -10.74 -1.13 11.34
N GLN A 203 -10.05 -0.49 10.41
CA GLN A 203 -8.91 0.39 10.70
C GLN A 203 -9.29 1.63 11.52
N PHE A 204 -10.57 1.98 11.65
CA PHE A 204 -11.03 3.03 12.56
C PHE A 204 -11.27 2.53 14.00
N ILE A 205 -11.27 1.21 14.24
CA ILE A 205 -11.55 0.64 15.56
C ILE A 205 -10.43 0.93 16.58
N PRO A 206 -9.14 0.74 16.25
CA PRO A 206 -8.07 1.04 17.19
C PRO A 206 -8.06 2.52 17.57
N PRO A 207 -7.94 2.85 18.87
CA PRO A 207 -7.84 4.24 19.30
C PRO A 207 -6.59 4.88 18.70
N GLN A 208 -6.71 6.15 18.34
CA GLN A 208 -5.61 7.00 17.87
C GLN A 208 -4.88 6.44 16.64
N MET A 209 -5.56 5.69 15.76
CA MET A 209 -4.93 5.05 14.59
C MET A 209 -4.17 6.06 13.70
N PHE A 210 -4.70 7.28 13.53
CA PHE A 210 -4.01 8.36 12.82
C PHE A 210 -2.65 8.70 13.44
N LEU A 211 -2.58 8.80 14.77
CA LEU A 211 -1.33 9.09 15.48
C LEU A 211 -0.34 7.94 15.33
N VAL A 212 -0.80 6.70 15.44
CA VAL A 212 0.08 5.52 15.28
C VAL A 212 0.66 5.45 13.87
N ILE A 213 -0.16 5.67 12.82
CA ILE A 213 0.31 5.76 11.43
C ILE A 213 1.34 6.87 11.27
N PHE A 214 1.05 8.05 11.82
CA PHE A 214 1.94 9.21 11.75
C PHE A 214 3.30 8.90 12.40
N LEU A 215 3.30 8.40 13.64
CA LEU A 215 4.52 8.06 14.38
C LEU A 215 5.32 6.93 13.72
N ALA A 216 4.65 5.88 13.22
CA ALA A 216 5.30 4.77 12.51
C ALA A 216 6.03 5.23 11.25
N ALA A 217 5.56 6.32 10.62
CA ALA A 217 6.15 6.85 9.39
C ALA A 217 7.29 7.85 9.62
N ILE A 218 7.39 8.50 10.80
CA ILE A 218 8.43 9.51 11.10
C ILE A 218 9.85 9.01 10.78
N PRO A 219 10.28 7.81 11.20
CA PRO A 219 11.63 7.34 10.91
C PRO A 219 11.94 7.28 9.41
N ALA A 220 11.02 6.77 8.60
CA ALA A 220 11.15 6.74 7.14
C ALA A 220 11.15 8.15 6.54
N GLN A 221 10.33 9.06 7.06
CA GLN A 221 10.29 10.45 6.63
C GLN A 221 11.61 11.18 6.89
N LEU A 222 12.23 10.98 8.06
CA LEU A 222 13.53 11.56 8.41
C LEU A 222 14.68 10.96 7.58
N LEU A 223 14.66 9.64 7.34
CA LEU A 223 15.72 8.94 6.62
C LEU A 223 15.65 9.08 5.10
N PHE A 224 14.46 9.19 4.52
CA PHE A 224 14.28 9.18 3.06
C PHE A 224 13.72 10.48 2.50
N GLY A 225 13.29 11.42 3.36
CA GLY A 225 12.73 12.71 2.95
C GLY A 225 11.34 12.59 2.33
N VAL A 226 10.63 11.51 2.61
CA VAL A 226 9.32 11.20 1.99
C VAL A 226 8.20 12.11 2.50
N ALA A 227 8.40 12.84 3.59
CA ALA A 227 7.47 13.88 4.02
C ALA A 227 7.26 14.98 2.96
N MET A 228 8.24 15.21 2.07
CA MET A 228 8.13 16.17 0.96
C MET A 228 7.10 15.78 -0.10
N MET A 229 6.62 14.53 -0.08
CA MET A 229 5.48 14.11 -0.90
C MET A 229 4.21 13.90 -0.06
N THR A 230 4.33 13.38 1.17
CA THR A 230 3.18 13.16 2.06
C THR A 230 2.50 14.47 2.47
N LEU A 231 3.26 15.50 2.89
CA LEU A 231 2.70 16.77 3.36
C LEU A 231 1.89 17.47 2.24
N PRO A 232 2.41 17.67 1.01
CA PRO A 232 1.63 18.27 -0.08
C PRO A 232 0.38 17.46 -0.45
N ALA A 233 0.45 16.13 -0.41
CA ALA A 233 -0.70 15.28 -0.68
C ALA A 233 -1.81 15.48 0.38
N VAL A 234 -1.44 15.50 1.67
CA VAL A 234 -2.38 15.78 2.76
C VAL A 234 -2.98 17.17 2.64
N LEU A 235 -2.17 18.20 2.41
CA LEU A 235 -2.66 19.57 2.23
C LEU A 235 -3.62 19.70 1.05
N THR A 236 -3.38 18.96 -0.04
CA THR A 236 -4.27 18.93 -1.21
C THR A 236 -5.63 18.35 -0.84
N ILE A 237 -5.64 17.18 -0.18
CA ILE A 237 -6.88 16.50 0.20
C ILE A 237 -7.64 17.32 1.24
N LEU A 238 -6.96 17.82 2.27
CA LEU A 238 -7.55 18.66 3.31
C LEU A 238 -8.11 19.96 2.72
N GLY A 239 -7.34 20.65 1.88
CA GLY A 239 -7.77 21.89 1.24
C GLY A 239 -9.01 21.68 0.38
N PHE A 240 -9.02 20.61 -0.43
CA PHE A 240 -10.21 20.22 -1.18
C PHE A 240 -11.40 19.94 -0.26
N GLY A 241 -11.21 19.14 0.79
CA GLY A 241 -12.28 18.79 1.72
C GLY A 241 -12.88 19.99 2.47
N LEU A 242 -12.04 20.96 2.86
CA LEU A 242 -12.48 22.21 3.49
C LEU A 242 -13.31 23.08 2.52
N ILE A 243 -12.86 23.19 1.26
CA ILE A 243 -13.60 23.90 0.21
C ILE A 243 -14.92 23.19 -0.08
N TYR A 244 -14.89 21.85 -0.19
CA TYR A 244 -16.09 21.06 -0.46
C TYR A 244 -17.11 21.23 0.67
N GLN A 245 -16.68 21.18 1.95
CA GLN A 245 -17.57 21.37 3.08
C GLN A 245 -18.14 22.79 3.14
N SER A 246 -17.32 23.82 2.89
CA SER A 246 -17.81 25.20 2.93
C SER A 246 -18.84 25.50 1.84
N VAL A 247 -18.78 24.80 0.71
CA VAL A 247 -19.71 24.94 -0.40
C VAL A 247 -20.97 24.07 -0.24
N THR A 248 -20.81 22.82 0.24
CA THR A 248 -21.90 21.82 0.23
C THR A 248 -22.55 21.57 1.59
N GLY A 249 -21.93 22.06 2.67
CA GLY A 249 -22.36 21.79 4.06
C GLY A 249 -22.02 20.39 4.56
N ILE A 250 -21.43 19.52 3.74
CA ILE A 250 -21.12 18.12 4.09
C ILE A 250 -19.67 17.76 3.77
N TYR A 251 -19.18 16.66 4.35
CA TYR A 251 -17.82 16.18 4.04
C TYR A 251 -17.78 15.45 2.69
N PHE A 252 -16.67 15.59 1.97
CA PHE A 252 -16.48 14.89 0.71
C PHE A 252 -16.30 13.38 0.91
N PHE A 253 -15.40 13.01 1.82
CA PHE A 253 -15.31 11.65 2.34
C PHE A 253 -16.21 11.53 3.56
N TYR A 254 -16.85 10.37 3.72
CA TYR A 254 -17.87 10.21 4.74
C TYR A 254 -17.30 10.31 6.16
N ASP A 255 -16.17 9.66 6.45
CA ASP A 255 -15.74 9.47 7.84
C ASP A 255 -14.89 10.62 8.39
N ALA A 256 -14.05 11.24 7.57
CA ALA A 256 -13.16 12.34 7.96
C ALA A 256 -12.71 13.13 6.72
N TYR A 257 -12.08 14.30 6.88
CA TYR A 257 -11.45 14.99 5.74
C TYR A 257 -10.43 14.09 5.01
N ILE A 258 -9.78 13.18 5.73
CA ILE A 258 -8.90 12.17 5.18
C ILE A 258 -9.26 10.84 5.86
N PRO A 259 -9.86 9.87 5.14
CA PRO A 259 -10.13 8.55 5.70
C PRO A 259 -8.84 7.88 6.23
N VAL A 260 -8.95 7.09 7.30
CA VAL A 260 -7.77 6.44 7.92
C VAL A 260 -7.01 5.56 6.91
N SER A 261 -7.71 4.86 6.02
CA SER A 261 -7.10 4.01 5.00
C SER A 261 -6.40 4.82 3.89
N VAL A 262 -6.88 6.03 3.58
CA VAL A 262 -6.19 6.97 2.69
C VAL A 262 -4.95 7.52 3.40
N PHE A 263 -5.07 7.89 4.68
CA PHE A 263 -3.95 8.35 5.51
C PHE A 263 -2.86 7.28 5.63
N LEU A 264 -3.23 6.01 5.79
CA LEU A 264 -2.32 4.87 5.75
C LEU A 264 -1.56 4.79 4.41
N GLY A 265 -2.29 4.86 3.29
CA GLY A 265 -1.70 4.88 1.95
C GLY A 265 -0.72 6.03 1.74
N LEU A 266 -1.06 7.21 2.28
CA LEU A 266 -0.25 8.43 2.24
C LEU A 266 1.10 8.30 2.96
N HIS A 267 1.21 7.39 3.92
CA HIS A 267 2.39 7.25 4.77
C HIS A 267 3.25 6.05 4.41
N LEU A 268 2.65 4.94 3.98
CA LEU A 268 3.33 3.65 3.89
C LEU A 268 3.17 2.91 2.55
N LEU A 269 2.31 3.38 1.65
CA LEU A 269 2.11 2.76 0.33
C LEU A 269 2.81 3.55 -0.77
N PHE A 270 2.47 4.83 -0.96
CA PHE A 270 3.00 5.58 -2.09
C PHE A 270 4.42 6.15 -1.85
N THR A 271 4.90 6.09 -0.61
CA THR A 271 6.15 6.72 -0.14
C THR A 271 7.41 5.89 -0.39
N ASP A 272 7.38 4.90 -1.29
CA ASP A 272 8.55 4.07 -1.59
C ASP A 272 9.65 4.90 -2.30
N PRO A 273 10.81 5.13 -1.66
CA PRO A 273 11.89 5.92 -2.24
C PRO A 273 12.49 5.30 -3.51
N ALA A 274 12.27 4.01 -3.77
CA ALA A 274 12.75 3.35 -4.98
C ALA A 274 11.96 3.74 -6.24
N THR A 275 10.69 4.13 -6.08
CA THR A 275 9.72 4.33 -7.17
C THR A 275 9.08 5.73 -7.19
N SER A 276 9.50 6.59 -6.27
CA SER A 276 9.14 8.01 -6.19
C SER A 276 10.22 8.92 -6.82
N PRO A 277 9.90 10.18 -7.16
CA PRO A 277 10.87 11.18 -7.61
C PRO A 277 12.02 11.41 -6.61
N ARG A 278 13.19 11.80 -7.14
CA ARG A 278 14.39 12.05 -6.33
C ARG A 278 14.58 13.51 -5.96
N SER A 279 14.16 14.43 -6.83
CA SER A 279 14.20 15.85 -6.54
C SER A 279 13.10 16.23 -5.55
N ASP A 280 13.36 17.21 -4.72
CA ASP A 280 12.38 17.67 -3.74
C ASP A 280 11.17 18.33 -4.43
N GLY A 281 11.38 19.08 -5.51
CA GLY A 281 10.30 19.61 -6.35
C GLY A 281 9.46 18.52 -7.01
N GLY A 282 10.11 17.46 -7.52
CA GLY A 282 9.43 16.29 -8.06
C GLY A 282 8.57 15.58 -7.01
N ARG A 283 9.07 15.46 -5.77
CA ARG A 283 8.30 14.91 -4.64
C ARG A 283 7.09 15.75 -4.27
N ILE A 284 7.21 17.08 -4.29
CA ILE A 284 6.07 17.97 -4.07
C ILE A 284 5.01 17.76 -5.16
N MET A 285 5.41 17.81 -6.44
CA MET A 285 4.50 17.57 -7.57
C MET A 285 3.83 16.20 -7.46
N PHE A 286 4.60 15.16 -7.10
CA PHE A 286 4.06 13.82 -6.89
C PHE A 286 2.99 13.80 -5.81
N GLY A 287 3.24 14.47 -4.67
CA GLY A 287 2.27 14.59 -3.59
C GLY A 287 0.99 15.31 -4.02
N LEU A 288 1.10 16.45 -4.70
CA LEU A 288 -0.04 17.21 -5.20
C LEU A 288 -0.90 16.40 -6.19
N ILE A 289 -0.27 15.71 -7.14
CA ILE A 289 -0.96 14.89 -8.12
C ILE A 289 -1.56 13.67 -7.46
N TYR A 290 -0.90 13.05 -6.48
CA TYR A 290 -1.47 11.96 -5.69
C TYR A 290 -2.71 12.41 -4.93
N GLY A 291 -2.65 13.51 -4.18
CA GLY A 291 -3.80 14.03 -3.43
C GLY A 291 -4.99 14.34 -4.33
N THR A 292 -4.74 14.97 -5.49
CA THR A 292 -5.75 15.20 -6.52
C THR A 292 -6.29 13.88 -7.09
N GLY A 293 -5.40 12.92 -7.35
CA GLY A 293 -5.75 11.61 -7.89
C GLY A 293 -6.62 10.80 -6.94
N VAL A 294 -6.41 10.87 -5.63
CA VAL A 294 -7.28 10.23 -4.63
C VAL A 294 -8.68 10.84 -4.67
N VAL A 295 -8.79 12.17 -4.63
CA VAL A 295 -10.08 12.87 -4.71
C VAL A 295 -10.81 12.54 -6.02
N ALA A 296 -10.11 12.58 -7.16
CA ALA A 296 -10.67 12.25 -8.45
C ALA A 296 -11.10 10.77 -8.55
N SER A 297 -10.31 9.86 -7.97
CA SER A 297 -10.64 8.43 -7.94
C SER A 297 -11.86 8.18 -7.08
N ALA A 298 -11.97 8.80 -5.91
CA ALA A 298 -13.16 8.70 -5.06
C ALA A 298 -14.42 9.22 -5.77
N ALA A 299 -14.35 10.39 -6.42
CA ALA A 299 -15.47 10.91 -7.20
C ALA A 299 -15.86 9.98 -8.37
N MET A 300 -14.87 9.39 -9.05
CA MET A 300 -15.11 8.43 -10.13
C MET A 300 -15.76 7.15 -9.61
N LEU A 301 -15.28 6.61 -8.49
CA LEU A 301 -15.80 5.37 -7.87
C LEU A 301 -17.25 5.57 -7.41
N ASP A 302 -17.54 6.69 -6.72
CA ASP A 302 -18.90 7.09 -6.35
C ASP A 302 -19.82 7.15 -7.58
N ALA A 303 -19.35 7.72 -8.70
CA ALA A 303 -20.14 7.86 -9.92
C ALA A 303 -20.49 6.53 -10.61
N ILE A 304 -19.65 5.50 -10.44
CA ILE A 304 -19.89 4.15 -10.99
C ILE A 304 -20.47 3.17 -9.95
N GLY A 305 -20.78 3.63 -8.73
CA GLY A 305 -21.28 2.78 -7.63
C GLY A 305 -20.25 1.79 -7.09
N ALA A 306 -18.96 2.02 -7.33
CA ALA A 306 -17.89 1.16 -6.83
C ALA A 306 -17.42 1.61 -5.43
N PRO A 307 -16.98 0.68 -4.56
CA PRO A 307 -16.51 1.04 -3.22
C PRO A 307 -15.32 2.01 -3.22
N ASN A 308 -15.43 3.09 -2.44
CA ASN A 308 -14.40 4.14 -2.39
C ASN A 308 -13.06 3.70 -1.82
N PHE A 309 -12.96 2.54 -1.16
CA PHE A 309 -11.70 2.10 -0.60
C PHE A 309 -10.61 1.81 -1.67
N TYR A 310 -10.94 1.77 -2.96
CA TYR A 310 -9.95 1.66 -4.03
C TYR A 310 -9.23 2.97 -4.36
N ASP A 311 -9.76 4.13 -3.94
CA ASP A 311 -9.30 5.47 -4.31
C ASP A 311 -7.80 5.73 -4.10
N LYS A 312 -7.23 5.24 -2.99
CA LYS A 312 -5.82 5.36 -2.64
C LYS A 312 -4.90 4.41 -3.40
N LEU A 313 -5.45 3.37 -4.03
CA LEU A 313 -4.67 2.35 -4.72
C LEU A 313 -4.46 2.70 -6.20
N LEU A 314 -5.46 3.28 -6.87
CA LEU A 314 -5.43 3.51 -8.32
C LEU A 314 -4.37 4.52 -8.79
N PRO A 315 -4.11 5.65 -8.09
CA PRO A 315 -3.15 6.65 -8.58
C PRO A 315 -1.68 6.20 -8.55
N VAL A 316 -1.32 5.25 -7.67
CA VAL A 316 0.10 4.95 -7.37
C VAL A 316 0.89 4.44 -8.60
N PRO A 317 0.42 3.44 -9.37
CA PRO A 317 1.17 2.97 -10.53
C PRO A 317 1.31 4.03 -11.62
N ILE A 318 0.28 4.85 -11.83
CA ILE A 318 0.31 5.96 -12.80
C ILE A 318 1.43 6.92 -12.42
N LEU A 319 1.50 7.30 -11.14
CA LEU A 319 2.53 8.19 -10.63
C LEU A 319 3.93 7.57 -10.67
N ASN A 320 4.08 6.27 -10.43
CA ASN A 320 5.38 5.59 -10.57
C ASN A 320 5.93 5.72 -12.01
N ILE A 321 5.07 5.60 -13.02
CA ILE A 321 5.45 5.83 -14.43
C ILE A 321 5.84 7.31 -14.66
N LEU A 322 5.12 8.24 -14.04
CA LEU A 322 5.36 9.68 -14.19
C LEU A 322 6.58 10.18 -13.41
N ALA A 323 7.10 9.43 -12.43
CA ALA A 323 8.11 9.90 -11.50
C ALA A 323 9.35 10.60 -12.14
N PRO A 324 10.00 10.05 -13.19
CA PRO A 324 11.16 10.73 -13.80
C PRO A 324 10.77 11.93 -14.65
N ARG A 325 9.52 11.98 -15.14
CA ARG A 325 9.00 13.15 -15.85
C ARG A 325 8.71 14.28 -14.86
N LEU A 326 8.22 13.95 -13.67
CA LEU A 326 8.02 14.93 -12.59
C LEU A 326 9.35 15.51 -12.11
N ASP A 327 10.40 14.69 -11.97
CA ASP A 327 11.75 15.19 -11.69
C ASP A 327 12.24 16.16 -12.78
N ARG A 328 12.05 15.82 -14.06
CA ARG A 328 12.42 16.70 -15.18
C ARG A 328 11.61 17.99 -15.21
N ALA A 329 10.30 17.91 -14.98
CA ALA A 329 9.42 19.08 -14.92
C ALA A 329 9.80 20.02 -13.77
N ALA A 330 10.08 19.47 -12.59
CA ALA A 330 10.53 20.24 -11.43
C ALA A 330 11.88 20.95 -11.69
N ASN A 331 12.83 20.26 -12.35
CA ASN A 331 14.10 20.87 -12.73
C ASN A 331 13.90 22.01 -13.73
N PHE A 332 13.12 21.79 -14.78
CA PHE A 332 12.80 22.82 -15.77
C PHE A 332 12.10 24.05 -15.16
N LEU A 333 11.16 23.83 -14.25
CA LEU A 333 10.45 24.92 -13.57
C LEU A 333 11.37 25.73 -12.65
N GLY A 334 12.27 25.08 -11.91
CA GLY A 334 13.19 25.81 -11.03
C GLY A 334 14.33 26.52 -11.77
N GLU A 335 14.70 26.08 -12.97
CA GLU A 335 15.57 26.87 -13.87
C GLU A 335 14.89 28.16 -14.31
N LYS A 336 13.57 28.11 -14.58
CA LYS A 336 12.79 29.28 -15.02
C LYS A 336 12.33 30.19 -13.89
N VAL A 337 12.15 29.67 -12.68
CA VAL A 337 11.67 30.44 -11.51
C VAL A 337 12.61 30.21 -10.31
N PRO A 338 13.85 30.76 -10.34
CA PRO A 338 14.88 30.46 -9.34
C PRO A 338 14.52 30.94 -7.94
N VAL A 339 13.82 32.09 -7.87
CA VAL A 339 13.48 32.77 -6.62
C VAL A 339 12.48 31.97 -5.77
N LEU A 340 11.57 31.23 -6.41
CA LEU A 340 10.51 30.46 -5.72
C LEU A 340 10.84 28.97 -5.60
N ILE A 341 11.45 28.37 -6.64
CA ILE A 341 11.60 26.90 -6.76
C ILE A 341 13.06 26.46 -6.73
N GLY A 342 14.04 27.34 -6.96
CA GLY A 342 15.46 26.97 -7.04
C GLY A 342 15.99 26.30 -5.76
N ARG A 343 15.55 26.75 -4.57
CA ARG A 343 15.90 26.10 -3.29
C ARG A 343 15.28 24.71 -3.09
N LEU A 344 14.25 24.37 -3.88
CA LEU A 344 13.53 23.10 -3.80
C LEU A 344 14.06 22.04 -4.78
N GLN A 345 15.06 22.34 -5.62
CA GLN A 345 15.55 21.40 -6.63
C GLN A 345 16.52 20.35 -6.06
N ASN A 346 17.38 20.75 -5.12
CA ASN A 346 18.32 19.83 -4.49
C ASN A 346 17.64 19.01 -3.38
N PRO A 347 17.86 17.69 -3.32
CA PRO A 347 17.41 16.88 -2.19
C PRO A 347 17.93 17.51 -0.90
N GLY A 348 17.01 17.90 -0.02
CA GLY A 348 17.36 18.50 1.24
C GLY A 348 18.29 17.62 2.06
N GLY A 349 19.40 18.19 2.54
CA GLY A 349 20.21 17.55 3.56
C GLY A 349 19.41 17.23 4.82
N ALA A 350 20.01 16.52 5.79
CA ALA A 350 19.33 16.09 7.02
C ALA A 350 18.52 17.21 7.70
N ARG A 351 19.06 18.42 7.78
CA ARG A 351 18.38 19.60 8.36
C ARG A 351 17.06 19.94 7.68
N ARG A 352 16.99 19.85 6.36
CA ARG A 352 15.76 20.15 5.61
C ARG A 352 14.72 19.04 5.78
N ARG A 353 15.13 17.77 5.80
CA ARG A 353 14.23 16.65 6.13
C ARG A 353 13.61 16.82 7.52
N VAL A 354 14.42 17.20 8.51
CA VAL A 354 13.93 17.52 9.86
C VAL A 354 12.96 18.70 9.82
N ALA A 355 13.28 19.79 9.11
CA ALA A 355 12.40 20.93 8.98
C ALA A 355 11.05 20.57 8.34
N THR A 356 11.06 19.77 7.26
CA THR A 356 9.82 19.29 6.62
C THR A 356 9.01 18.41 7.57
N VAL A 357 9.66 17.49 8.29
CA VAL A 357 8.96 16.65 9.28
C VAL A 357 8.42 17.49 10.43
N ALA A 358 9.11 18.54 10.87
CA ALA A 358 8.61 19.46 11.89
C ALA A 358 7.38 20.24 11.39
N VAL A 359 7.42 20.78 10.17
CA VAL A 359 6.24 21.41 9.54
C VAL A 359 5.10 20.42 9.42
N TRP A 360 5.39 19.18 9.03
CA TRP A 360 4.40 18.12 8.92
C TRP A 360 3.80 17.76 10.28
N ALA A 361 4.60 17.65 11.34
CA ALA A 361 4.14 17.40 12.69
C ALA A 361 3.26 18.54 13.23
N THR A 362 3.64 19.79 12.99
CA THR A 362 2.81 20.96 13.34
C THR A 362 1.48 20.92 12.60
N THR A 363 1.51 20.61 11.30
CA THR A 363 0.30 20.50 10.47
C THR A 363 -0.62 19.37 10.99
N PHE A 364 -0.07 18.18 11.22
CA PHE A 364 -0.82 17.04 11.76
C PHE A 364 -1.43 17.35 13.14
N THR A 365 -0.66 18.00 14.01
CA THR A 365 -1.13 18.43 15.34
C THR A 365 -2.28 19.42 15.21
N ALA A 366 -2.12 20.46 14.37
CA ALA A 366 -3.16 21.45 14.13
C ALA A 366 -4.44 20.81 13.56
N MET A 367 -4.32 19.91 12.59
CA MET A 367 -5.45 19.16 12.04
C MET A 367 -6.15 18.30 13.09
N SER A 368 -5.39 17.63 13.95
CA SER A 368 -5.95 16.78 15.02
C SER A 368 -6.71 17.61 16.05
N PHE A 369 -6.17 18.75 16.47
CA PHE A 369 -6.85 19.67 17.41
C PHE A 369 -8.08 20.36 16.81
N ALA A 370 -8.04 20.68 15.51
CA ALA A 370 -9.17 21.27 14.80
C ALA A 370 -10.27 20.24 14.48
N GLY A 371 -10.10 18.97 14.87
CA GLY A 371 -11.04 17.90 14.55
C GLY A 371 -11.07 17.54 13.06
N GLY A 372 -10.00 17.83 12.31
CA GLY A 372 -9.87 17.49 10.90
C GLY A 372 -9.49 16.03 10.63
N VAL A 373 -8.83 15.39 11.61
CA VAL A 373 -8.53 13.95 11.65
C VAL A 373 -8.68 13.47 13.09
N GLY A 374 -8.91 12.16 13.28
CA GLY A 374 -9.02 11.54 14.60
C GLY A 374 -10.37 10.87 14.86
N ASP A 375 -10.51 10.34 16.06
CA ASP A 375 -11.55 9.37 16.42
C ASP A 375 -12.92 10.02 16.70
N ASN A 376 -12.98 11.36 16.80
CA ASN A 376 -14.19 12.12 17.15
C ASN A 376 -14.68 13.01 16.00
N HIS A 377 -14.30 12.73 14.76
CA HIS A 377 -14.68 13.56 13.62
C HIS A 377 -16.20 13.49 13.37
N PRO A 378 -16.93 14.62 13.21
CA PRO A 378 -18.39 14.62 13.09
C PRO A 378 -18.94 13.74 11.95
N GLY A 379 -18.20 13.65 10.84
CA GLY A 379 -18.54 12.79 9.70
C GLY A 379 -18.66 11.29 10.04
N GLN A 380 -18.07 10.82 11.15
CA GLN A 380 -18.20 9.42 11.57
C GLN A 380 -19.57 9.10 12.18
N TYR A 381 -20.33 10.12 12.57
CA TYR A 381 -21.50 9.93 13.40
C TYR A 381 -22.79 10.30 12.69
N TYR A 382 -23.81 9.47 12.89
CA TYR A 382 -25.15 9.64 12.32
C TYR A 382 -25.78 11.03 12.53
N PRO A 383 -25.65 11.70 13.71
CA PRO A 383 -26.27 13.01 13.93
C PRO A 383 -25.84 14.09 12.92
N PHE A 384 -24.58 14.07 12.46
CA PHE A 384 -24.11 15.03 11.46
C PHE A 384 -24.85 14.87 10.14
N TRP A 385 -24.93 13.63 9.63
CA TRP A 385 -25.55 13.32 8.36
C TRP A 385 -27.06 13.51 8.38
N ARG A 386 -27.70 13.17 9.50
CA ARG A 386 -29.13 13.45 9.70
C ARG A 386 -29.41 14.95 9.66
N GLY A 387 -28.63 15.76 10.37
CA GLY A 387 -28.82 17.22 10.38
C GLY A 387 -28.64 17.84 8.99
N ALA A 388 -27.66 17.35 8.21
CA ALA A 388 -27.48 17.79 6.83
C ALA A 388 -28.62 17.34 5.90
N CYS A 389 -29.18 16.14 6.12
CA CYS A 389 -30.37 15.69 5.39
C CYS A 389 -31.60 16.56 5.72
N GLU A 390 -31.83 16.87 6.99
CA GLU A 390 -32.90 17.77 7.44
C GLU A 390 -32.73 19.19 6.86
N ALA A 391 -31.50 19.61 6.58
CA ALA A 391 -31.17 20.85 5.88
C ALA A 391 -31.32 20.78 4.34
N GLY A 392 -31.81 19.66 3.79
CA GLY A 392 -32.13 19.48 2.37
C GLY A 392 -30.98 18.94 1.51
N ASN A 393 -29.96 18.30 2.09
CA ASN A 393 -28.86 17.70 1.33
C ASN A 393 -29.15 16.24 0.94
N ASP A 394 -29.37 15.99 -0.35
CA ASP A 394 -29.70 14.65 -0.89
C ASP A 394 -28.61 13.59 -0.63
N ARG A 395 -27.33 13.96 -0.77
CA ARG A 395 -26.21 13.04 -0.51
C ARG A 395 -26.20 12.62 0.95
N ALA A 396 -26.51 13.54 1.86
CA ALA A 396 -26.63 13.25 3.28
C ALA A 396 -27.85 12.38 3.61
N CYS A 397 -28.98 12.59 2.94
CA CYS A 397 -30.15 11.73 3.10
C CYS A 397 -29.87 10.29 2.67
N ASN A 398 -29.19 10.10 1.54
CA ASN A 398 -28.79 8.76 1.08
C ASN A 398 -27.83 8.09 2.07
N TYR A 399 -26.79 8.80 2.51
CA TYR A 399 -25.80 8.22 3.42
C TYR A 399 -26.34 7.96 4.83
N SER A 400 -27.16 8.87 5.36
CA SER A 400 -27.82 8.67 6.66
C SER A 400 -28.73 7.43 6.66
N GLY A 401 -29.41 7.15 5.55
CA GLY A 401 -30.17 5.91 5.37
C GLY A 401 -29.30 4.65 5.46
N VAL A 402 -28.12 4.66 4.83
CA VAL A 402 -27.14 3.57 4.93
C VAL A 402 -26.63 3.41 6.36
N MET A 403 -26.30 4.51 7.04
CA MET A 403 -25.84 4.45 8.43
C MET A 403 -26.90 3.87 9.36
N LEU A 404 -28.18 4.22 9.17
CA LEU A 404 -29.27 3.70 10.00
C LEU A 404 -29.44 2.19 9.82
N GLN A 405 -29.32 1.68 8.59
CA GLN A 405 -29.37 0.25 8.30
C GLN A 405 -28.23 -0.53 8.95
N ASN A 406 -27.07 0.08 9.14
CA ASN A 406 -25.92 -0.56 9.80
C ASN A 406 -26.00 -0.50 11.34
N LEU A 407 -26.87 0.35 11.90
CA LEU A 407 -27.06 0.52 13.34
C LEU A 407 -28.24 -0.31 13.91
N CYS A 408 -29.16 -0.76 13.05
CA CYS A 408 -30.29 -1.64 13.37
C CYS A 408 -29.99 -3.07 12.97
#